data_AF-A0A341BIW9-F1
#
_entry.id   AF-A0A341BIW9-F1
#
_cell.length_a   1.000
_cell.length_b   1.000
_cell.length_c   1.000
_cell.angle_alpha   90.00
_cell.angle_beta   90.00
_cell.angle_gamma   90.00
#
_symmetry.space_group_name_H-M   'P 1'
#
loop_
_entity.id
_entity.type
_entity.pdbx_description
1 polymer ?
#
loop_
_entity_poly.entity_id
_entity_poly.type
_entity_poly.pdbx_seq_one_letter_code
_entity_poly.pdbx_strand_id
1 'polypeptide(L)'
;MEKKLIGCPVCIEHKKYSRNALLFNLGFVCDAQAKTCALEPIVKKLAGYLTTLELESSFVSTEESKQKLVPIMTILLEELNASGRCTLPIDESNTIHLKVIEQRPDPPVAQEYDVPVFTKDKEDFFNSQWDLTTQQILPYIDGFRHVQKISAEADVELNLVRIAIQNLLYYGVVTLVSILQYSNVYCPTPKVQDLVDDKSLQEACLSYVTKQGHKRASLRDVFQLYCSLSPGTTVRDLIGRHPQQLQHVDERKLIQFGLMKNLIRRLQKYPVRVSQEERSHPARLYTGCHSYDEICCKTGMSYQELDERLENDPNIIICWK
;
A
#
# COMPACT_ATOMS: atom_id res chain seq x y z
N MET A 1 -32.88 10.16 -4.12
CA MET A 1 -31.88 10.17 -3.04
C MET A 1 -31.91 8.79 -2.41
N GLU A 2 -31.06 7.90 -2.90
CA GLU A 2 -30.93 6.57 -2.31
C GLU A 2 -30.30 6.74 -0.91
N LYS A 3 -30.89 6.14 0.12
CA LYS A 3 -30.38 6.19 1.49
C LYS A 3 -30.00 4.79 1.93
N LYS A 4 -28.87 4.66 2.62
CA LYS A 4 -28.43 3.41 3.23
C LYS A 4 -28.62 3.49 4.74
N LEU A 5 -29.44 2.60 5.28
CA LEU A 5 -29.62 2.44 6.72
C LEU A 5 -28.58 1.45 7.25
N ILE A 6 -27.85 1.83 8.28
CA ILE A 6 -27.01 0.94 9.07
C ILE A 6 -27.67 0.87 10.45
N GLY A 7 -28.11 -0.32 10.88
CA GLY A 7 -28.75 -0.51 12.18
C GLY A 7 -28.08 -1.62 12.96
N CYS A 8 -27.99 -1.46 14.27
CA CYS A 8 -27.68 -2.54 15.19
C CYS A 8 -28.88 -2.72 16.13
N PRO A 9 -29.74 -3.72 15.87
CA PRO A 9 -30.79 -4.08 16.81
C PRO A 9 -30.15 -4.72 18.05
N VAL A 10 -30.52 -4.23 19.22
CA VAL A 10 -30.06 -4.73 20.51
C VAL A 10 -31.24 -5.30 21.27
N CYS A 11 -31.06 -6.51 21.78
CA CYS A 11 -31.99 -7.16 22.70
C CYS A 11 -31.32 -7.28 24.06
N ILE A 12 -31.95 -6.75 25.10
CA ILE A 12 -31.54 -6.93 26.50
C ILE A 12 -32.63 -7.71 27.21
N GLU A 13 -32.35 -8.98 27.55
CA GLU A 13 -33.26 -9.81 28.32
C GLU A 13 -33.02 -9.58 29.82
N HIS A 14 -34.03 -9.07 30.53
CA HIS A 14 -33.94 -8.90 31.99
C HIS A 14 -35.34 -8.91 32.61
N LYS A 15 -35.49 -9.59 33.75
CA LYS A 15 -36.75 -9.68 34.52
C LYS A 15 -37.25 -8.33 35.09
N LYS A 16 -36.47 -7.25 34.94
CA LYS A 16 -36.85 -5.90 35.36
C LYS A 16 -37.76 -5.21 34.33
N TYR A 17 -37.80 -5.69 33.09
CA TYR A 17 -38.58 -5.07 32.02
C TYR A 17 -39.98 -5.67 31.92
N SER A 18 -40.97 -4.86 31.56
CA SER A 18 -42.40 -5.21 31.49
C SER A 18 -42.74 -6.38 30.56
N ARG A 19 -41.82 -6.77 29.67
CA ARG A 19 -41.95 -7.92 28.75
C ARG A 19 -40.83 -8.97 28.91
N ASN A 20 -40.11 -8.97 30.03
CA ASN A 20 -38.88 -9.75 30.25
C ASN A 20 -37.71 -9.46 29.28
N ALA A 21 -37.91 -8.59 28.28
CA ALA A 21 -36.89 -8.13 27.36
C ALA A 21 -37.16 -6.69 26.93
N LEU A 22 -36.10 -5.90 26.80
CA LEU A 22 -36.09 -4.56 26.23
C LEU A 22 -35.42 -4.62 24.86
N LEU A 23 -36.17 -4.22 23.83
CA LEU A 23 -35.74 -4.20 22.43
C LEU A 23 -35.58 -2.74 22.00
N PHE A 24 -34.39 -2.36 21.57
CA PHE A 24 -34.15 -1.06 20.94
C PHE A 24 -33.25 -1.22 19.73
N ASN A 25 -33.36 -0.28 18.80
CA ASN A 25 -32.53 -0.25 17.59
C ASN A 25 -31.84 1.11 17.50
N LEU A 26 -30.52 1.10 17.38
CA LEU A 26 -29.74 2.28 17.05
C LEU A 26 -29.31 2.16 15.59
N GLY A 27 -29.68 3.15 14.78
CA GLY A 27 -29.34 3.16 13.36
C GLY A 27 -28.91 4.52 12.87
N PHE A 28 -27.94 4.51 11.97
CA PHE A 28 -27.46 5.67 11.23
C PHE A 28 -28.04 5.64 9.82
N VAL A 29 -28.53 6.79 9.38
CA VAL A 29 -29.03 6.98 8.01
C VAL A 29 -27.97 7.75 7.25
N CYS A 30 -27.32 7.09 6.30
CA CYS A 30 -26.28 7.68 5.47
C CYS A 30 -26.72 7.73 4.00
N ASP A 31 -26.01 8.52 3.20
CA ASP A 31 -26.19 8.56 1.75
C ASP A 31 -25.78 7.23 1.10
N ALA A 32 -26.47 6.79 0.05
CA ALA A 32 -26.26 5.45 -0.53
C ALA A 32 -24.90 5.28 -1.23
N GLN A 33 -24.31 6.37 -1.73
CA GLN A 33 -22.99 6.33 -2.36
C GLN A 33 -21.83 6.49 -1.37
N ALA A 34 -22.12 6.77 -0.10
CA ALA A 34 -21.09 6.94 0.92
C ALA A 34 -20.47 5.59 1.34
N LYS A 35 -19.19 5.62 1.70
CA LYS A 35 -18.46 4.46 2.24
C LYS A 35 -18.96 4.13 3.65
N THR A 36 -20.06 3.38 3.75
CA THR A 36 -20.71 3.04 5.03
C THR A 36 -19.93 2.05 5.91
N CYS A 37 -18.97 1.31 5.36
CA CYS A 37 -18.26 0.25 6.08
C CYS A 37 -17.47 0.74 7.30
N ALA A 38 -17.03 2.01 7.28
CA ALA A 38 -16.34 2.62 8.43
C ALA A 38 -17.26 2.89 9.63
N LEU A 39 -18.58 2.97 9.41
CA LEU A 39 -19.56 3.34 10.43
C LEU A 39 -20.17 2.13 11.15
N GLU A 40 -20.10 0.93 10.57
CA GLU A 40 -20.65 -0.29 11.18
C GLU A 40 -20.06 -0.58 12.58
N PRO A 41 -18.72 -0.50 12.80
CA PRO A 41 -18.14 -0.71 14.13
C PRO A 41 -18.55 0.38 15.13
N ILE A 42 -18.79 1.60 14.65
CA ILE A 42 -19.21 2.73 15.48
C ILE A 42 -20.62 2.49 16.01
N VAL A 43 -21.56 2.11 15.13
CA VAL A 43 -22.94 1.78 15.50
C VAL A 43 -22.96 0.61 16.48
N LYS A 44 -22.15 -0.44 16.24
CA LYS A 44 -22.02 -1.59 17.15
C LYS A 44 -21.44 -1.20 18.52
N LYS A 45 -20.43 -0.33 18.55
CA LYS A 45 -19.82 0.14 19.80
C LYS A 45 -20.78 1.03 20.59
N LEU A 46 -21.51 1.93 19.92
CA LEU A 46 -22.55 2.75 20.52
C LEU A 46 -23.70 1.91 21.11
N ALA A 47 -24.15 0.90 20.37
CA ALA A 47 -25.13 -0.07 20.86
C ALA A 47 -24.63 -0.79 22.12
N GLY A 48 -23.35 -1.17 22.16
CA GLY A 48 -22.69 -1.71 23.36
C GLY A 48 -22.71 -0.73 24.54
N TYR A 49 -22.31 0.52 24.32
CA TYR A 49 -22.35 1.55 25.39
C TYR A 49 -23.77 1.82 25.92
N LEU A 50 -24.78 1.87 25.04
CA LEU A 50 -26.17 2.01 25.48
C LEU A 50 -26.66 0.80 26.27
N THR A 51 -26.15 -0.39 25.94
CA THR A 51 -26.44 -1.62 26.69
C THR A 51 -25.88 -1.55 28.10
N THR A 52 -24.62 -1.13 28.27
CA THR A 52 -24.00 -0.99 29.60
C THR A 52 -24.67 0.12 30.41
N LEU A 53 -24.95 1.27 29.79
CA LEU A 53 -25.68 2.37 30.42
C LEU A 53 -27.07 1.93 30.91
N GLU A 54 -27.77 1.10 30.14
CA GLU A 54 -29.09 0.59 30.54
C GLU A 54 -29.00 -0.38 31.73
N LEU A 55 -28.00 -1.26 31.76
CA LEU A 55 -27.79 -2.19 32.87
C LEU A 55 -27.41 -1.48 34.18
N GLU A 56 -26.62 -0.41 34.11
CA GLU A 56 -26.12 0.33 35.28
C GLU A 56 -27.13 1.36 35.79
N SER A 57 -27.70 2.16 34.89
CA SER A 57 -28.48 3.36 35.25
C SER A 57 -29.93 3.34 34.75
N SER A 58 -30.36 2.30 34.02
CA SER A 58 -31.70 2.24 33.40
C SER A 58 -32.01 3.49 32.55
N PHE A 59 -31.00 3.92 31.79
CA PHE A 59 -30.96 5.16 31.02
C PHE A 59 -31.99 5.25 29.87
N VAL A 60 -32.31 4.12 29.24
CA VAL A 60 -33.29 3.97 28.17
C VAL A 60 -34.70 3.73 28.75
N SER A 61 -34.81 3.27 29.99
CA SER A 61 -36.09 3.10 30.67
C SER A 61 -36.66 4.41 31.25
N THR A 62 -35.80 5.32 31.71
CA THR A 62 -36.20 6.58 32.36
C THR A 62 -36.51 7.69 31.35
N GLU A 63 -37.61 8.43 31.51
CA GLU A 63 -38.03 9.47 30.54
C GLU A 63 -37.13 10.71 30.54
N GLU A 64 -36.56 11.07 31.69
CA GLU A 64 -35.64 12.23 31.81
C GLU A 64 -34.31 11.99 31.08
N SER A 65 -33.77 10.78 31.13
CA SER A 65 -32.55 10.40 30.41
C SER A 65 -32.78 10.21 28.91
N LYS A 66 -34.00 9.83 28.48
CA LYS A 66 -34.36 9.85 27.05
C LYS A 66 -34.26 11.25 26.45
N GLN A 67 -34.62 12.29 27.19
CA GLN A 67 -34.47 13.67 26.72
C GLN A 67 -32.98 14.07 26.60
N LYS A 68 -32.10 13.57 27.48
CA LYS A 68 -30.65 13.77 27.39
C LYS A 68 -30.00 13.05 26.21
N LEU A 69 -30.63 12.00 25.67
CA LEU A 69 -30.12 11.23 24.55
C LEU A 69 -30.14 12.03 23.24
N VAL A 70 -31.13 12.91 23.04
CA VAL A 70 -31.25 13.73 21.83
C VAL A 70 -30.06 14.70 21.67
N PRO A 71 -29.67 15.51 22.68
CA PRO A 71 -28.45 16.33 22.62
C PRO A 71 -27.19 15.51 22.35
N ILE A 72 -27.06 14.33 22.96
CA ILE A 72 -25.90 13.44 22.73
C ILE A 72 -25.83 13.04 21.26
N MET A 73 -26.95 12.67 20.65
CA MET A 73 -27.00 12.33 19.22
C MET A 73 -26.65 13.53 18.33
N THR A 74 -27.07 14.73 18.67
CA THR A 74 -26.72 15.95 17.91
C THR A 74 -25.22 16.24 17.98
N ILE A 75 -24.63 16.18 19.18
CA ILE A 75 -23.19 16.40 19.36
C ILE A 75 -22.38 15.31 18.64
N LEU A 76 -22.82 14.05 18.72
CA LEU A 76 -22.19 12.95 17.98
C LEU A 76 -22.20 13.19 16.47
N LEU A 77 -23.32 13.71 15.93
CA LEU A 77 -23.42 14.01 14.51
C LEU A 77 -22.46 15.14 14.09
N GLU A 78 -22.38 16.21 14.87
CA GLU A 78 -21.49 17.35 14.59
C GLU A 78 -20.02 16.96 14.69
N GLU A 79 -19.62 16.28 15.77
CA GLU A 79 -18.22 15.89 16.01
C GLU A 79 -17.72 14.82 15.03
N LEU A 80 -18.55 13.83 14.71
CA LEU A 80 -18.18 12.81 13.71
C LEU A 80 -18.00 13.43 12.33
N ASN A 81 -18.82 14.41 11.96
CA ASN A 81 -18.70 15.12 10.68
C ASN A 81 -17.52 16.11 10.66
N ALA A 82 -17.17 16.71 11.80
CA ALA A 82 -16.09 17.70 11.89
C ALA A 82 -14.69 17.08 11.98
N SER A 83 -14.49 16.11 12.88
CA SER A 83 -13.15 15.59 13.20
C SER A 83 -13.00 14.08 13.02
N GLY A 84 -14.12 13.35 12.82
CA GLY A 84 -14.12 11.88 12.77
C GLY A 84 -13.75 11.22 14.10
N ARG A 85 -13.70 11.98 15.21
CA ARG A 85 -13.44 11.48 16.56
C ARG A 85 -14.45 12.12 17.50
N CYS A 86 -14.97 11.36 18.46
CA CYS A 86 -15.84 11.92 19.47
C CYS A 86 -15.48 11.33 20.83
N THR A 87 -15.30 12.20 21.81
CA THR A 87 -15.13 11.84 23.22
C THR A 87 -16.21 12.55 24.01
N LEU A 88 -17.25 11.82 24.40
CA LEU A 88 -18.41 12.40 25.05
C LEU A 88 -18.61 11.78 26.44
N PRO A 89 -18.41 12.55 27.52
CA PRO A 89 -18.78 12.11 28.88
C PRO A 89 -20.30 12.20 29.04
N ILE A 90 -20.95 11.08 29.38
CA ILE A 90 -22.40 11.04 29.64
C ILE A 90 -22.67 11.10 31.15
N ASP A 91 -21.83 10.44 31.94
CA ASP A 91 -21.96 10.37 33.40
C ASP A 91 -20.56 10.40 34.07
N GLU A 92 -20.51 10.47 35.39
CA GLU A 92 -19.26 10.45 36.18
C GLU A 92 -18.43 9.17 35.92
N SER A 93 -19.10 8.07 35.56
CA SER A 93 -18.48 6.76 35.30
C SER A 93 -18.34 6.39 33.83
N ASN A 94 -19.03 7.09 32.90
CA ASN A 94 -19.20 6.62 31.53
C ASN A 94 -18.83 7.68 30.48
N THR A 95 -17.73 7.43 29.76
CA THR A 95 -17.25 8.24 28.62
C THR A 95 -17.29 7.43 27.33
N ILE A 96 -18.03 7.94 26.33
CA ILE A 96 -18.09 7.33 25.00
C ILE A 96 -16.91 7.82 24.17
N HIS A 97 -16.08 6.89 23.70
CA HIS A 97 -14.97 7.17 22.79
C HIS A 97 -15.22 6.52 21.43
N LEU A 98 -15.39 7.36 20.40
CA LEU A 98 -15.58 6.93 19.02
C LEU A 98 -14.47 7.51 18.14
N LYS A 99 -14.03 6.69 17.19
CA LYS A 99 -13.08 7.09 16.15
C LYS A 99 -13.50 6.42 14.85
N VAL A 100 -13.68 7.21 13.81
CA VAL A 100 -13.87 6.72 12.45
C VAL A 100 -12.55 6.14 11.98
N ILE A 101 -12.55 4.86 11.64
CA ILE A 101 -11.38 4.17 11.09
C ILE A 101 -11.58 4.08 9.59
N GLU A 102 -10.64 4.65 8.83
CA GLU A 102 -10.60 4.48 7.39
C GLU A 102 -10.21 3.03 7.06
N GLN A 103 -11.16 2.26 6.54
CA GLN A 103 -10.86 0.96 5.97
C GLN A 103 -10.15 1.13 4.63
N ARG A 104 -8.84 0.94 4.65
CA ARG A 104 -8.02 0.87 3.45
C ARG A 104 -8.11 -0.53 2.84
N PRO A 105 -7.97 -0.66 1.51
CA PRO A 105 -7.92 -1.97 0.86
C PRO A 105 -6.72 -2.76 1.36
N ASP A 106 -6.84 -4.09 1.33
CA ASP A 106 -5.76 -4.98 1.71
C ASP A 106 -4.55 -4.75 0.80
N PRO A 107 -3.34 -4.63 1.36
CA PRO A 107 -2.13 -4.36 0.58
C PRO A 107 -1.74 -5.62 -0.20
N PRO A 108 -1.18 -5.48 -1.42
CA PRO A 108 -0.63 -6.63 -2.13
C PRO A 108 0.52 -7.25 -1.33
N VAL A 109 0.73 -8.55 -1.54
CA VAL A 109 1.78 -9.31 -0.86
C VAL A 109 3.14 -8.83 -1.35
N ALA A 110 3.97 -8.33 -0.45
CA ALA A 110 5.36 -7.96 -0.75
C ALA A 110 6.17 -9.23 -1.06
N GLN A 111 6.79 -9.26 -2.24
CA GLN A 111 7.68 -10.34 -2.64
C GLN A 111 9.11 -10.07 -2.17
N GLU A 112 9.92 -11.12 -2.11
CA GLU A 112 11.30 -11.04 -1.58
C GLU A 112 12.23 -10.18 -2.44
N TYR A 113 11.94 -10.10 -3.74
CA TYR A 113 12.67 -9.35 -4.75
C TYR A 113 12.14 -7.91 -4.95
N ASP A 114 11.09 -7.53 -4.23
CA ASP A 114 10.57 -6.18 -4.29
C ASP A 114 11.45 -5.21 -3.52
N VAL A 115 11.46 -3.97 -3.98
CA VAL A 115 12.23 -2.88 -3.38
C VAL A 115 11.24 -1.88 -2.77
N PRO A 116 11.21 -1.73 -1.43
CA PRO A 116 10.43 -0.70 -0.79
C PRO A 116 11.04 0.68 -1.07
N VAL A 117 10.22 1.63 -1.50
CA VAL A 117 10.62 3.04 -1.58
C VAL A 117 9.62 3.93 -0.87
N PHE A 118 10.13 4.92 -0.15
CA PHE A 118 9.30 5.92 0.51
C PHE A 118 8.60 6.83 -0.49
N THR A 119 7.30 7.03 -0.28
CA THR A 119 6.49 8.03 -0.97
C THR A 119 6.36 9.33 -0.18
N LYS A 120 6.60 9.26 1.13
CA LYS A 120 6.56 10.38 2.07
C LYS A 120 7.91 10.56 2.72
N ASP A 121 8.25 11.79 3.07
CA ASP A 121 9.52 12.09 3.71
C ASP A 121 9.59 11.41 5.09
N LYS A 122 10.77 10.88 5.40
CA LYS A 122 11.04 10.18 6.68
C LYS A 122 10.86 11.10 7.89
N GLU A 123 10.91 12.41 7.66
CA GLU A 123 10.97 13.48 8.66
C GLU A 123 9.58 13.84 9.22
N ASP A 124 8.50 13.50 8.50
CA ASP A 124 7.13 13.75 8.93
C ASP A 124 6.66 12.78 10.04
N PHE A 125 7.48 11.78 10.37
CA PHE A 125 7.09 10.71 11.29
C PHE A 125 7.90 10.75 12.59
N PHE A 126 7.19 10.68 13.72
CA PHE A 126 7.82 10.61 15.04
C PHE A 126 8.47 9.24 15.27
N ASN A 127 9.80 9.15 15.10
CA ASN A 127 10.59 7.93 15.28
C ASN A 127 10.29 7.15 16.58
N SER A 128 9.90 7.82 17.67
CA SER A 128 9.61 7.16 18.96
C SER A 128 8.30 6.39 19.03
N GLN A 129 7.35 6.62 18.11
CA GLN A 129 6.04 5.93 18.11
C GLN A 129 6.06 4.66 17.24
N TRP A 130 7.15 4.43 16.51
CA TRP A 130 7.30 3.29 15.63
C TRP A 130 7.70 2.02 16.38
N ASP A 131 7.24 0.88 15.89
CA ASP A 131 7.65 -0.44 16.40
C ASP A 131 9.16 -0.65 16.22
N LEU A 132 9.79 -1.37 17.15
CA LEU A 132 11.23 -1.66 17.12
C LEU A 132 11.68 -2.26 15.77
N THR A 133 10.88 -3.15 15.19
CA THR A 133 11.16 -3.77 13.89
C THR A 133 11.16 -2.73 12.76
N THR A 134 10.20 -1.81 12.76
CA THR A 134 10.14 -0.73 11.77
C THR A 134 11.29 0.25 11.93
N GLN A 135 11.72 0.56 13.16
CA GLN A 135 12.88 1.41 13.43
C GLN A 135 14.19 0.78 12.94
N GLN A 136 14.33 -0.54 13.06
CA GLN A 136 15.50 -1.26 12.55
C GLN A 136 15.53 -1.33 11.02
N ILE A 137 14.36 -1.47 10.38
CA ILE A 137 14.25 -1.59 8.93
C ILE A 137 14.36 -0.22 8.21
N LEU A 138 13.83 0.86 8.81
CA LEU A 138 13.73 2.20 8.19
C LEU A 138 15.06 2.77 7.64
N PRO A 139 16.21 2.63 8.35
CA PRO A 139 17.51 3.11 7.86
C PRO A 139 17.95 2.37 6.59
N TYR A 140 17.58 1.10 6.45
CA TYR A 140 17.98 0.26 5.32
C TYR A 140 17.07 0.43 4.10
N ILE A 141 15.89 1.04 4.26
CA ILE A 141 15.04 1.40 3.13
C ILE A 141 15.62 2.66 2.46
N ASP A 142 16.45 2.43 1.45
CA ASP A 142 17.09 3.46 0.59
C ASP A 142 16.51 3.45 -0.83
N GLY A 143 15.48 2.64 -1.08
CA GLY A 143 14.79 2.57 -2.36
C GLY A 143 15.51 1.80 -3.47
N PHE A 144 16.65 1.16 -3.16
CA PHE A 144 17.40 0.29 -4.09
C PHE A 144 17.62 -1.14 -3.58
N ARG A 145 17.58 -1.34 -2.25
CA ARG A 145 17.76 -2.65 -1.62
C ARG A 145 16.45 -3.43 -1.65
N HIS A 146 16.51 -4.69 -2.06
CA HIS A 146 15.36 -5.61 -2.01
C HIS A 146 15.15 -6.15 -0.60
N VAL A 147 13.97 -6.72 -0.34
CA VAL A 147 13.58 -7.23 0.99
C VAL A 147 14.62 -8.21 1.58
N GLN A 148 15.19 -9.13 0.77
CA GLN A 148 16.23 -10.05 1.27
C GLN A 148 17.51 -9.34 1.75
N LYS A 149 18.02 -8.35 0.99
CA LYS A 149 19.18 -7.55 1.43
C LYS A 149 18.89 -6.75 2.68
N ILE A 150 17.70 -6.19 2.79
CA ILE A 150 17.26 -5.46 3.99
C ILE A 150 17.22 -6.42 5.19
N SER A 151 16.69 -7.63 5.02
CA SER A 151 16.67 -8.66 6.05
C SER A 151 18.08 -9.06 6.51
N ALA A 152 19.02 -9.23 5.57
CA ALA A 152 20.40 -9.58 5.87
C ALA A 152 21.16 -8.45 6.61
N GLU A 153 20.93 -7.19 6.25
CA GLU A 153 21.60 -6.04 6.89
C GLU A 153 20.96 -5.64 8.22
N ALA A 154 19.64 -5.82 8.36
CA ALA A 154 18.93 -5.55 9.61
C ALA A 154 19.04 -6.70 10.64
N ASP A 155 19.55 -7.87 10.23
CA ASP A 155 19.57 -9.10 11.04
C ASP A 155 18.19 -9.48 11.58
N VAL A 156 17.17 -9.34 10.72
CA VAL A 156 15.76 -9.67 11.03
C VAL A 156 15.28 -10.75 10.06
N GLU A 157 14.50 -11.71 10.57
CA GLU A 157 13.90 -12.76 9.74
C GLU A 157 13.10 -12.19 8.55
N LEU A 158 13.31 -12.75 7.36
CA LEU A 158 12.68 -12.30 6.12
C LEU A 158 11.14 -12.20 6.22
N ASN A 159 10.50 -13.15 6.90
CA ASN A 159 9.04 -13.13 7.08
C ASN A 159 8.57 -11.90 7.88
N LEU A 160 9.31 -11.51 8.92
CA LEU A 160 8.99 -10.32 9.73
C LEU A 160 9.19 -9.04 8.93
N VAL A 161 10.26 -8.96 8.14
CA VAL A 161 10.50 -7.83 7.23
C VAL A 161 9.39 -7.73 6.19
N ARG A 162 8.92 -8.85 5.62
CA ARG A 162 7.80 -8.88 4.68
C ARG A 162 6.52 -8.33 5.29
N ILE A 163 6.17 -8.76 6.51
CA ILE A 163 4.99 -8.27 7.23
C ILE A 163 5.13 -6.78 7.56
N ALA A 164 6.31 -6.34 8.01
CA ALA A 164 6.57 -4.94 8.31
C ALA A 164 6.41 -4.06 7.07
N ILE A 165 6.99 -4.45 5.93
CA ILE A 165 6.85 -3.72 4.67
C ILE A 165 5.41 -3.74 4.17
N GLN A 166 4.69 -4.87 4.30
CA GLN A 166 3.29 -4.95 3.93
C GLN A 166 2.41 -4.01 4.78
N ASN A 167 2.71 -3.87 6.08
CA ASN A 167 2.05 -2.89 6.95
C ASN A 167 2.40 -1.46 6.54
N LEU A 168 3.66 -1.16 6.21
CA LEU A 168 4.06 0.15 5.71
C LEU A 168 3.38 0.51 4.37
N LEU A 169 3.14 -0.49 3.53
CA LEU A 169 2.38 -0.37 2.29
C LEU A 169 0.90 -0.09 2.57
N TYR A 170 0.30 -0.75 3.55
CA TYR A 170 -1.08 -0.47 3.99
C TYR A 170 -1.25 0.97 4.47
N TYR A 171 -0.28 1.50 5.21
CA TYR A 171 -0.27 2.89 5.65
C TYR A 171 0.11 3.89 4.54
N GLY A 172 0.51 3.42 3.36
CA GLY A 172 0.87 4.26 2.21
C GLY A 172 2.16 5.05 2.42
N VAL A 173 3.02 4.57 3.31
CA VAL A 173 4.35 5.15 3.61
C VAL A 173 5.38 4.69 2.57
N VAL A 174 5.20 3.45 2.10
CA VAL A 174 6.11 2.78 1.17
C VAL A 174 5.34 2.30 -0.05
N THR A 175 5.92 2.44 -1.23
CA THR A 175 5.52 1.74 -2.46
C THR A 175 6.53 0.67 -2.81
N LEU A 176 6.05 -0.49 -3.25
CA LEU A 176 6.90 -1.54 -3.78
C LEU A 176 7.21 -1.25 -5.24
N VAL A 177 8.49 -1.22 -5.59
CA VAL A 177 8.96 -1.18 -6.98
C VAL A 177 9.77 -2.43 -7.28
N SER A 178 9.75 -2.86 -8.53
CA SER A 178 10.59 -3.99 -8.95
C SER A 178 12.07 -3.63 -8.89
N ILE A 179 12.94 -4.60 -8.60
CA ILE A 179 14.39 -4.40 -8.58
C ILE A 179 14.92 -3.76 -9.88
N LEU A 180 15.76 -2.74 -9.72
CA LEU A 180 16.48 -2.12 -10.83
C LEU A 180 17.70 -2.98 -11.17
N GLN A 181 17.71 -3.61 -12.34
CA GLN A 181 18.89 -4.23 -12.92
C GLN A 181 19.17 -3.57 -14.28
N TYR A 182 20.45 -3.35 -14.58
CA TYR A 182 20.86 -2.69 -15.83
C TYR A 182 20.55 -3.53 -17.10
N SER A 183 20.32 -4.84 -16.94
CA SER A 183 19.87 -5.75 -18.01
C SER A 183 18.36 -5.72 -18.24
N ASN A 184 17.57 -5.05 -17.39
CA ASN A 184 16.12 -5.02 -17.54
C ASN A 184 15.69 -4.16 -18.72
N VAL A 185 14.60 -4.59 -19.35
CA VAL A 185 13.91 -3.83 -20.40
C VAL A 185 12.67 -3.18 -19.78
N TYR A 186 12.53 -1.89 -20.08
CA TYR A 186 11.48 -1.04 -19.55
C TYR A 186 10.71 -0.44 -20.73
N CYS A 187 9.38 -0.43 -20.62
CA CYS A 187 8.51 0.18 -21.62
C CYS A 187 7.74 1.35 -21.04
N PRO A 188 7.68 2.50 -21.73
CA PRO A 188 6.85 3.61 -21.34
C PRO A 188 5.37 3.23 -21.46
N THR A 189 4.59 3.56 -20.44
CA THR A 189 3.12 3.43 -20.45
C THR A 189 2.52 4.71 -21.03
N PRO A 190 1.26 4.72 -21.52
CA PRO A 190 0.63 5.94 -22.01
C PRO A 190 0.57 7.08 -20.96
N LYS A 191 0.74 6.76 -19.66
CA LYS A 191 0.81 7.74 -18.57
C LYS A 191 2.04 8.64 -18.63
N VAL A 192 3.03 8.35 -19.48
CA VAL A 192 4.12 9.30 -19.77
C VAL A 192 3.61 10.58 -20.42
N GLN A 193 2.43 10.53 -21.05
CA GLN A 193 1.76 11.73 -21.58
C GLN A 193 1.21 12.60 -20.45
N ASP A 194 0.66 11.98 -19.39
CA ASP A 194 0.19 12.69 -18.19
C ASP A 194 1.33 13.46 -17.51
N LEU A 195 2.58 13.02 -17.67
CA LEU A 195 3.77 13.74 -17.18
C LEU A 195 4.00 15.06 -17.95
N VAL A 196 3.52 15.19 -19.18
CA VAL A 196 3.58 16.46 -19.95
C VAL A 196 2.49 17.43 -19.52
N ASP A 197 1.35 16.91 -19.07
CA ASP A 197 0.18 17.72 -18.69
C ASP A 197 0.23 18.20 -17.23
N ASP A 198 0.76 17.39 -16.31
CA ASP A 198 0.79 17.72 -14.88
C ASP A 198 2.11 18.40 -14.44
N LYS A 199 2.03 19.71 -14.21
CA LYS A 199 3.17 20.54 -13.74
C LYS A 199 3.69 20.15 -12.35
N SER A 200 2.84 19.63 -11.47
CA SER A 200 3.25 19.24 -10.12
C SER A 200 4.11 17.97 -10.15
N LEU A 201 3.73 17.03 -11.03
CA LEU A 201 4.46 15.80 -11.25
C LEU A 201 5.79 16.07 -11.98
N GLN A 202 5.80 17.03 -12.91
CA GLN A 202 7.04 17.51 -13.53
C GLN A 202 8.02 18.05 -12.50
N GLU A 203 7.58 18.94 -11.61
CA GLU A 203 8.46 19.53 -10.61
C GLU A 203 8.97 18.47 -9.62
N ALA A 204 8.11 17.54 -9.19
CA ALA A 204 8.51 16.40 -8.35
C ALA A 204 9.47 15.44 -9.07
N CYS A 205 9.27 15.20 -10.36
CA CYS A 205 10.19 14.38 -11.17
C CYS A 205 11.55 15.06 -11.29
N LEU A 206 11.57 16.36 -11.62
CA LEU A 206 12.80 17.12 -11.76
C LEU A 206 13.58 17.22 -10.46
N SER A 207 12.91 17.47 -9.34
CA SER A 207 13.56 17.53 -8.02
C SER A 207 14.16 16.18 -7.62
N TYR A 208 13.46 15.09 -7.93
CA TYR A 208 13.90 13.73 -7.61
C TYR A 208 15.04 13.23 -8.51
N VAL A 209 15.03 13.62 -9.79
CA VAL A 209 15.95 13.12 -10.82
C VAL A 209 17.23 13.95 -10.92
N THR A 210 17.20 15.22 -10.52
CA THR A 210 18.37 16.10 -10.59
C THR A 210 19.44 15.67 -9.58
N LYS A 211 20.67 15.46 -10.06
CA LYS A 211 21.84 15.21 -9.21
C LYS A 211 22.11 16.41 -8.30
N GLN A 212 22.37 16.15 -7.01
CA GLN A 212 22.74 17.19 -6.05
C GLN A 212 24.04 17.88 -6.51
N GLY A 213 23.95 19.18 -6.86
CA GLY A 213 25.09 19.99 -7.32
C GLY A 213 25.15 20.30 -8.82
N HIS A 214 24.22 19.81 -9.64
CA HIS A 214 24.15 20.15 -11.08
C HIS A 214 22.88 20.93 -11.44
N LYS A 215 22.92 21.67 -12.57
CA LYS A 215 21.76 22.42 -13.10
C LYS A 215 20.57 21.47 -13.30
N ARG A 216 19.36 21.95 -12.96
CA ARG A 216 18.08 21.22 -13.12
C ARG A 216 18.04 20.51 -14.47
N ALA A 217 17.79 19.19 -14.45
CA ALA A 217 17.58 18.43 -15.67
C ALA A 217 16.45 19.05 -16.49
N SER A 218 16.57 19.08 -17.82
CA SER A 218 15.49 19.61 -18.65
C SER A 218 14.40 18.55 -18.80
N LEU A 219 13.12 18.96 -18.75
CA LEU A 219 11.99 18.05 -19.01
C LEU A 219 12.09 17.40 -20.38
N ARG A 220 12.69 18.10 -21.35
CA ARG A 220 12.96 17.58 -22.69
C ARG A 220 13.91 16.39 -22.64
N ASP A 221 15.00 16.48 -21.87
CA ASP A 221 15.95 15.39 -21.75
C ASP A 221 15.34 14.18 -21.04
N VAL A 222 14.59 14.42 -19.95
CA VAL A 222 13.89 13.37 -19.21
C VAL A 222 12.83 12.67 -20.09
N PHE A 223 12.03 13.44 -20.82
CA PHE A 223 11.03 12.89 -21.74
C PHE A 223 11.68 12.15 -22.91
N GLN A 224 12.78 12.66 -23.47
CA GLN A 224 13.54 11.97 -24.51
C GLN A 224 14.12 10.64 -24.01
N LEU A 225 14.59 10.59 -22.76
CA LEU A 225 15.03 9.33 -22.13
C LEU A 225 13.86 8.36 -21.97
N TYR A 226 12.67 8.82 -21.54
CA TYR A 226 11.48 7.97 -21.47
C TYR A 226 11.00 7.49 -22.85
N CYS A 227 11.09 8.31 -23.89
CA CYS A 227 10.76 7.91 -25.27
C CYS A 227 11.80 6.98 -25.90
N SER A 228 13.07 7.06 -25.47
CA SER A 228 14.11 6.14 -25.92
C SER A 228 13.94 4.74 -25.33
N LEU A 229 13.15 4.57 -24.28
CA LEU A 229 12.79 3.27 -23.75
C LEU A 229 11.81 2.60 -24.72
N SER A 230 12.27 1.56 -25.40
CA SER A 230 11.46 0.76 -26.33
C SER A 230 11.60 -0.72 -26.02
N PRO A 231 10.65 -1.58 -26.44
CA PRO A 231 10.77 -3.02 -26.26
C PRO A 231 12.03 -3.52 -26.97
N GLY A 232 13.10 -3.80 -26.21
CA GLY A 232 14.39 -4.25 -26.73
C GLY A 232 15.59 -3.36 -26.38
N THR A 233 15.39 -2.18 -25.79
CA THR A 233 16.52 -1.37 -25.28
C THR A 233 16.74 -1.68 -23.80
N THR A 234 17.91 -2.23 -23.46
CA THR A 234 18.29 -2.39 -22.04
C THR A 234 18.65 -1.04 -21.43
N VAL A 235 18.57 -0.92 -20.10
CA VAL A 235 19.06 0.28 -19.40
C VAL A 235 20.54 0.52 -19.70
N ARG A 236 21.34 -0.54 -19.86
CA ARG A 236 22.74 -0.45 -20.28
C ARG A 236 22.90 0.21 -21.65
N ASP A 237 22.09 -0.18 -22.63
CA ASP A 237 22.14 0.42 -23.97
C ASP A 237 21.67 1.87 -23.95
N LEU A 238 20.68 2.20 -23.12
CA LEU A 238 20.21 3.57 -22.93
C LEU A 238 21.32 4.46 -22.33
N ILE A 239 22.08 3.92 -21.37
CA ILE A 239 23.24 4.61 -20.78
C ILE A 239 24.35 4.82 -21.82
N GLY A 240 24.60 3.81 -22.67
CA GLY A 240 25.58 3.91 -23.75
C GLY A 240 25.21 4.94 -24.83
N ARG A 241 23.93 5.13 -25.12
CA ARG A 241 23.45 6.04 -26.18
C ARG A 241 23.32 7.50 -25.74
N HIS A 242 23.06 7.76 -24.46
CA HIS A 242 22.77 9.11 -23.96
C HIS A 242 23.69 9.58 -22.81
N PRO A 243 25.03 9.50 -22.94
CA PRO A 243 25.96 9.87 -21.87
C PRO A 243 25.89 11.36 -21.47
N GLN A 244 25.51 12.25 -22.40
CA GLN A 244 25.42 13.70 -22.15
C GLN A 244 24.22 14.06 -21.26
N GLN A 245 23.08 13.38 -21.41
CA GLN A 245 21.87 13.64 -20.62
C GLN A 245 22.00 13.06 -19.19
N LEU A 246 22.79 11.99 -19.04
CA LEU A 246 23.11 11.34 -17.77
C LEU A 246 24.09 12.14 -16.88
N GLN A 247 24.75 13.17 -17.41
CA GLN A 247 25.57 14.07 -16.60
C GLN A 247 24.72 14.86 -15.59
N HIS A 248 23.46 15.15 -15.93
CA HIS A 248 22.56 15.96 -15.10
C HIS A 248 21.48 15.12 -14.39
N VAL A 249 21.28 13.88 -14.82
CA VAL A 249 20.20 12.99 -14.39
C VAL A 249 20.76 11.77 -13.65
N ASP A 250 20.21 11.47 -12.47
CA ASP A 250 20.42 10.18 -11.80
C ASP A 250 19.57 9.09 -12.48
N GLU A 251 20.21 8.24 -13.29
CA GLU A 251 19.60 7.10 -13.99
C GLU A 251 18.75 6.20 -13.09
N ARG A 252 19.22 5.95 -11.87
CA ARG A 252 18.57 5.05 -10.92
C ARG A 252 17.30 5.68 -10.34
N LYS A 253 17.36 6.98 -10.02
CA LYS A 253 16.22 7.75 -9.51
C LYS A 253 15.18 8.02 -10.60
N LEU A 254 15.62 8.20 -11.84
CA LEU A 254 14.74 8.32 -13.00
C LEU A 254 13.87 7.07 -13.19
N ILE A 255 14.49 5.90 -13.17
CA ILE A 255 13.76 4.64 -13.34
C ILE A 255 12.92 4.34 -12.11
N GLN A 256 13.41 4.63 -10.91
CA GLN A 256 12.66 4.50 -9.67
C GLN A 256 11.40 5.37 -9.66
N PHE A 257 11.50 6.66 -10.02
CA PHE A 257 10.35 7.55 -10.15
C PHE A 257 9.39 7.07 -11.26
N GLY A 258 9.95 6.60 -12.38
CA GLY A 258 9.21 6.01 -13.48
C GLY A 258 8.36 4.81 -13.04
N LEU A 259 8.93 3.94 -12.21
CA LEU A 259 8.25 2.76 -11.66
C LEU A 259 7.24 3.15 -10.57
N MET A 260 7.58 4.06 -9.65
CA MET A 260 6.67 4.55 -8.60
C MET A 260 5.37 5.12 -9.17
N LYS A 261 5.49 5.95 -10.20
CA LYS A 261 4.35 6.62 -10.83
C LYS A 261 3.71 5.76 -11.94
N ASN A 262 4.20 4.54 -12.17
CA ASN A 262 3.76 3.64 -13.24
C ASN A 262 3.88 4.27 -14.65
N LEU A 263 4.78 5.23 -14.81
CA LEU A 263 5.17 5.83 -16.10
C LEU A 263 5.91 4.82 -16.97
N ILE A 264 6.63 3.91 -16.31
CA ILE A 264 7.33 2.80 -16.92
C ILE A 264 6.73 1.51 -16.38
N ARG A 265 6.50 0.55 -17.28
CA ARG A 265 6.28 -0.85 -16.94
C ARG A 265 7.56 -1.64 -17.21
N ARG A 266 8.00 -2.44 -16.25
CA ARG A 266 9.06 -3.42 -16.48
C ARG A 266 8.48 -4.58 -17.29
N LEU A 267 9.17 -4.97 -18.35
CA LEU A 267 8.92 -6.23 -19.04
C LEU A 267 9.74 -7.31 -18.34
N GLN A 268 9.05 -8.27 -17.76
CA GLN A 268 9.68 -9.44 -17.18
C GLN A 268 9.72 -10.54 -18.24
N LYS A 269 10.87 -11.21 -18.33
CA LYS A 269 10.99 -12.46 -19.06
C LYS A 269 10.28 -13.54 -18.23
N TYR A 270 9.46 -14.36 -18.88
CA TYR A 270 8.79 -15.53 -18.32
C TYR A 270 9.16 -16.75 -19.19
N PRO A 271 10.06 -17.62 -18.71
CA PRO A 271 10.43 -18.81 -19.45
C PRO A 271 9.29 -19.84 -19.38
N VAL A 272 8.83 -20.28 -20.54
CA VAL A 272 7.80 -21.30 -20.74
C VAL A 272 8.47 -22.51 -21.36
N ARG A 273 8.55 -23.62 -20.61
CA ARG A 273 9.06 -24.88 -21.15
C ARG A 273 7.96 -25.58 -21.95
N VAL A 274 8.25 -25.96 -23.20
CA VAL A 274 7.27 -26.54 -24.15
C VAL A 274 7.20 -28.07 -24.06
N SER A 275 8.20 -28.74 -23.48
CA SER A 275 8.26 -30.22 -23.41
C SER A 275 8.17 -30.78 -21.98
N GLN A 276 7.24 -31.73 -21.79
CA GLN A 276 6.69 -32.19 -20.50
C GLN A 276 7.50 -33.31 -19.81
N GLU A 277 8.69 -33.66 -20.31
CA GLU A 277 9.45 -34.79 -19.79
C GLU A 277 10.79 -34.33 -19.21
N GLU A 278 10.85 -34.23 -17.88
CA GLU A 278 11.87 -34.81 -16.99
C GLU A 278 11.82 -34.13 -15.60
N ARG A 279 11.75 -34.96 -14.56
CA ARG A 279 11.64 -34.57 -13.15
C ARG A 279 13.01 -34.12 -12.61
N SER A 280 13.45 -32.93 -12.98
CA SER A 280 14.59 -32.25 -12.33
C SER A 280 14.07 -31.09 -11.46
N HIS A 281 14.65 -30.86 -10.28
CA HIS A 281 14.17 -29.84 -9.33
C HIS A 281 14.14 -28.36 -9.80
N PRO A 282 14.72 -27.92 -10.94
CA PRO A 282 14.39 -26.62 -11.52
C PRO A 282 13.19 -26.64 -12.49
N ALA A 283 12.78 -27.81 -12.99
CA ALA A 283 11.74 -27.96 -14.02
C ALA A 283 10.32 -27.60 -13.56
N ARG A 284 10.10 -27.42 -12.25
CA ARG A 284 8.82 -26.98 -11.67
C ARG A 284 8.58 -25.46 -11.73
N LEU A 285 9.62 -24.66 -11.97
CA LEU A 285 9.54 -23.20 -11.99
C LEU A 285 9.32 -22.61 -13.40
N TYR A 286 9.47 -23.41 -14.46
CA TYR A 286 9.35 -22.98 -15.86
C TYR A 286 7.93 -23.14 -16.42
N THR A 287 6.93 -22.67 -15.67
CA THR A 287 5.50 -22.77 -16.02
C THR A 287 4.95 -21.53 -16.73
N GLY A 288 5.77 -20.50 -16.96
CA GLY A 288 5.32 -19.20 -17.49
C GLY A 288 4.65 -18.29 -16.47
N CYS A 289 4.50 -18.73 -15.21
CA CYS A 289 3.92 -17.93 -14.12
C CYS A 289 4.96 -17.30 -13.20
N HIS A 290 6.20 -17.80 -13.22
CA HIS A 290 7.30 -17.29 -12.41
C HIS A 290 8.17 -16.37 -13.23
N SER A 291 8.37 -15.15 -12.74
CA SER A 291 9.27 -14.17 -13.36
C SER A 291 10.72 -14.65 -13.23
N TYR A 292 11.60 -14.19 -14.13
CA TYR A 292 13.05 -14.46 -14.01
C TYR A 292 13.61 -14.11 -12.63
N ASP A 293 13.09 -13.06 -11.99
CA ASP A 293 13.52 -12.65 -10.66
C ASP A 293 13.13 -13.68 -9.58
N GLU A 294 11.93 -14.26 -9.66
CA GLU A 294 11.50 -15.34 -8.75
C GLU A 294 12.36 -16.59 -8.89
N ILE A 295 12.76 -16.90 -10.12
CA ILE A 295 13.59 -18.06 -10.43
C ILE A 295 15.00 -17.80 -9.88
N CYS A 296 15.62 -16.65 -10.21
CA CYS A 296 16.92 -16.25 -9.66
C CYS A 296 16.95 -16.23 -8.13
N CYS A 297 15.92 -15.69 -7.47
CA CYS A 297 15.83 -15.64 -6.01
C CYS A 297 15.67 -17.04 -5.38
N LYS A 298 14.92 -17.95 -6.01
CA LYS A 298 14.74 -19.32 -5.50
C LYS A 298 15.90 -20.26 -5.81
N THR A 299 16.59 -20.06 -6.93
CA THR A 299 17.70 -20.91 -7.36
C THR A 299 19.06 -20.38 -6.91
N GLY A 300 19.12 -19.15 -6.41
CA GLY A 300 20.37 -18.47 -6.05
C GLY A 300 21.30 -18.24 -7.24
N MET A 301 20.81 -18.39 -8.48
CA MET A 301 21.60 -18.26 -9.70
C MET A 301 21.60 -16.81 -10.18
N SER A 302 22.73 -16.37 -10.74
CA SER A 302 22.83 -15.05 -11.34
C SER A 302 21.99 -14.96 -12.62
N TYR A 303 21.57 -13.74 -12.98
CA TYR A 303 20.80 -13.48 -14.21
C TYR A 303 21.54 -13.98 -15.47
N GLN A 304 22.87 -13.95 -15.45
CA GLN A 304 23.72 -14.41 -16.57
C GLN A 304 23.76 -15.93 -16.69
N GLU A 305 23.94 -16.64 -15.58
CA GLU A 305 23.90 -18.11 -15.56
C GLU A 305 22.51 -18.63 -15.94
N LEU A 306 21.46 -17.92 -15.55
CA LEU A 306 20.09 -18.27 -15.92
C LEU A 306 19.84 -18.01 -17.42
N ASP A 307 20.27 -16.87 -17.96
CA ASP A 307 20.18 -16.60 -19.40
C ASP A 307 21.01 -17.61 -20.23
N GLU A 308 22.26 -17.92 -19.85
CA GLU A 308 23.09 -18.92 -20.54
C GLU A 308 22.44 -20.31 -20.50
N ARG A 309 21.83 -20.68 -19.38
CA ARG A 309 21.18 -22.00 -19.25
C ARG A 309 19.90 -22.09 -20.06
N LEU A 310 19.15 -21.00 -20.18
CA LEU A 310 17.91 -20.94 -20.95
C LEU A 310 18.17 -20.79 -22.46
N GLU A 311 19.27 -20.13 -22.87
CA GLU A 311 19.72 -20.10 -24.26
C GLU A 311 20.27 -21.47 -24.73
N ASN A 312 20.85 -22.25 -23.80
CA ASN A 312 21.34 -23.60 -24.09
C ASN A 312 20.23 -24.66 -24.19
N ASP A 313 19.03 -24.40 -23.65
CA ASP A 313 17.91 -25.34 -23.66
C ASP A 313 16.92 -25.01 -24.81
N PRO A 314 16.90 -25.77 -25.93
CA PRO A 314 16.05 -25.48 -27.11
C PRO A 314 14.54 -25.67 -26.87
N ASN A 315 14.16 -26.16 -25.69
CA ASN A 315 12.78 -26.45 -25.31
C ASN A 315 12.12 -25.35 -24.46
N ILE A 316 12.80 -24.20 -24.28
CA ILE A 316 12.31 -23.10 -23.44
C ILE A 316 12.08 -21.86 -24.29
N ILE A 317 10.83 -21.39 -24.32
CA ILE A 317 10.43 -20.16 -25.00
C ILE A 317 10.36 -19.04 -23.95
N ILE A 318 11.07 -17.93 -24.19
CA ILE A 318 11.01 -16.76 -23.33
C ILE A 318 9.85 -15.87 -23.78
N CYS A 319 8.80 -15.81 -22.97
CA CYS A 319 7.68 -14.89 -23.16
C CYS A 319 7.96 -13.59 -22.40
N TRP A 320 7.82 -12.44 -23.05
CA TRP A 320 7.93 -11.13 -22.39
C TRP A 320 6.54 -10.68 -21.94
N LYS A 321 6.37 -10.37 -20.65
CA LYS A 321 5.08 -9.94 -20.07
C LYS A 321 5.26 -8.84 -19.03
#